data_AF-A0A8J4YCC5-F1
#
_entry.id   AF-A0A8J4YCC5-F1
#
_cell.length_a   1.000
_cell.length_b   1.000
_cell.length_c   1.000
_cell.angle_alpha   90.00
_cell.angle_beta   90.00
_cell.angle_gamma   90.00
#
_symmetry.space_group_name_H-M   'P 1'
#
loop_
_entity.id
_entity.type
_entity.pdbx_description
1 polymer ?
#
loop_
_entity_poly.entity_id
_entity_poly.type
_entity_poly.pdbx_seq_one_letter_code
_entity_poly.pdbx_strand_id
1 'polypeptide(L)'
;MLLLLLLLPKAALPDVDESLAYRSNPFLDVLVKQPEESFNTNVYVKPTNPGLCLNGESDFPHRYKASTIGAYIRRALTHCSTWQLVHKEIERSTQVLINNGFSERDINRQTKKIMESWCNPNATEKSQDITIFTGPSSPQTTRKKT
;
A
#
# COMPACT_ATOMS: atom_id res chain seq x y z
N MET A 1 -2.31 24.34 57.20
CA MET A 1 -2.25 23.71 55.86
C MET A 1 -3.08 22.46 55.89
N LEU A 2 -4.06 22.41 54.99
CA LEU A 2 -4.78 21.24 54.47
C LEU A 2 -5.04 20.09 55.45
N LEU A 3 -6.29 19.97 55.91
CA LEU A 3 -7.10 18.78 55.63
C LEU A 3 -8.55 19.03 56.06
N LEU A 4 -9.33 19.71 55.22
CA LEU A 4 -10.79 19.62 55.26
C LEU A 4 -11.37 19.98 53.90
N LEU A 5 -11.77 18.96 53.13
CA LEU A 5 -12.80 18.94 52.08
C LEU A 5 -12.90 17.46 51.65
N LEU A 6 -13.61 16.66 52.44
CA LEU A 6 -14.99 16.23 52.18
C LEU A 6 -15.10 15.16 51.07
N LEU A 7 -15.15 13.92 51.56
CA LEU A 7 -16.18 12.92 51.25
C LEU A 7 -17.26 13.38 50.24
N LEU A 8 -17.23 12.82 49.03
CA LEU A 8 -18.44 12.53 48.26
C LEU A 8 -18.37 11.09 47.72
N PRO A 9 -19.49 10.34 47.77
CA PRO A 9 -19.54 8.95 47.35
C PRO A 9 -19.73 8.83 45.83
N LYS A 10 -19.11 7.78 45.29
CA LYS A 10 -19.59 6.92 44.20
C LYS A 10 -20.47 7.58 43.13
N ALA A 11 -19.85 8.08 42.07
CA ALA A 11 -20.47 8.10 40.75
C ALA A 11 -19.79 7.01 39.93
N ALA A 12 -20.60 6.13 39.35
CA ALA A 12 -20.19 5.07 38.46
C ALA A 12 -19.08 5.55 37.51
N LEU A 13 -17.94 4.86 37.51
CA LEU A 13 -17.15 4.77 36.30
C LEU A 13 -18.15 4.27 35.27
N PRO A 14 -18.51 5.07 34.26
CA PRO A 14 -19.39 4.54 33.26
C PRO A 14 -18.62 3.37 32.64
N ASP A 15 -19.23 2.19 32.69
CA ASP A 15 -18.96 1.08 31.79
C ASP A 15 -19.27 1.58 30.37
N VAL A 16 -18.48 2.56 29.90
CA VAL A 16 -18.49 3.02 28.51
C VAL A 16 -17.75 1.93 27.78
N ASP A 17 -18.49 0.84 27.59
CA ASP A 17 -18.63 0.18 26.31
C ASP A 17 -17.45 0.47 25.40
N GLU A 18 -16.63 -0.56 25.31
CA GLU A 18 -15.65 -0.88 24.27
C GLU A 18 -16.28 -0.87 22.86
N SER A 19 -17.22 0.04 22.57
CA SER A 19 -17.92 0.27 21.31
C SER A 19 -17.40 1.49 20.56
N LEU A 20 -16.52 2.28 21.17
CA LEU A 20 -15.63 3.21 20.47
C LEU A 20 -14.28 2.56 20.12
N ALA A 21 -14.29 1.25 19.85
CA ALA A 21 -13.44 0.65 18.83
C ALA A 21 -13.76 1.24 17.43
N TYR A 22 -13.63 2.56 17.33
CA TYR A 22 -13.22 3.35 16.18
C TYR A 22 -13.55 2.70 14.83
N ARG A 23 -14.78 2.93 14.35
CA ARG A 23 -15.37 2.36 13.11
C ARG A 23 -14.31 2.04 12.07
N SER A 24 -13.81 0.80 12.11
CA SER A 24 -12.76 0.32 11.23
C SER A 24 -13.40 -0.65 10.27
N ASN A 25 -13.49 -0.28 9.01
CA ASN A 25 -14.17 -1.07 8.00
C ASN A 25 -13.15 -1.48 6.92
N PRO A 26 -12.79 -2.77 6.82
CA PRO A 26 -11.99 -3.25 5.71
C PRO A 26 -12.84 -3.29 4.44
N PHE A 27 -12.37 -2.65 3.39
CA PHE A 27 -12.95 -2.74 2.06
C PHE A 27 -11.85 -3.02 1.05
N LEU A 28 -11.94 -4.18 0.39
CA LEU A 28 -10.88 -4.70 -0.49
C LEU A 28 -9.52 -4.72 0.23
N ASP A 29 -8.54 -3.98 -0.31
CA ASP A 29 -7.17 -3.89 0.15
C ASP A 29 -6.90 -2.73 1.12
N VAL A 30 -7.96 -1.98 1.50
CA VAL A 30 -7.88 -0.76 2.29
C VAL A 30 -8.67 -0.92 3.60
N LEU A 31 -8.04 -0.52 4.71
CA LEU A 31 -8.69 -0.38 6.00
C LEU A 31 -9.02 1.09 6.19
N VAL A 32 -10.30 1.41 6.24
CA VAL A 32 -10.77 2.76 6.54
C VAL A 32 -11.00 2.85 8.02
N LYS A 33 -10.39 3.85 8.66
CA LYS A 33 -10.58 4.18 10.06
C LYS A 33 -11.11 5.60 10.17
N GLN A 34 -12.13 5.80 11.00
CA GLN A 34 -12.72 7.11 11.21
C GLN A 34 -12.38 7.66 12.59
N PRO A 35 -11.31 8.47 12.72
CA PRO A 35 -11.21 9.45 13.81
C PRO A 35 -12.42 10.35 13.87
N GLU A 36 -12.74 10.87 15.06
CA GLU A 36 -13.87 11.76 15.34
C GLU A 36 -14.20 12.73 14.18
N GLU A 37 -13.18 13.39 13.61
CA GLU A 37 -13.36 14.42 12.59
C GLU A 37 -12.77 14.12 11.21
N SER A 38 -12.05 13.00 11.02
CA SER A 38 -11.38 12.72 9.73
C SER A 38 -11.37 11.23 9.38
N PHE A 39 -11.02 10.90 8.14
CA PHE A 39 -10.82 9.51 7.72
C PHE A 39 -9.35 9.27 7.47
N ASN A 40 -8.85 8.17 8.03
CA ASN A 40 -7.53 7.65 7.72
C ASN A 40 -7.67 6.30 7.02
N THR A 41 -6.89 6.13 5.97
CA THR A 41 -6.81 4.86 5.24
C THR A 41 -5.43 4.28 5.42
N ASN A 42 -5.36 2.96 5.56
CA ASN A 42 -4.12 2.22 5.49
C ASN A 42 -4.34 0.90 4.76
N VAL A 43 -3.26 0.19 4.44
CA VAL A 43 -3.37 -1.13 3.84
C VAL A 43 -4.04 -2.10 4.81
N TYR A 44 -5.09 -2.78 4.34
CA TYR A 44 -5.70 -3.89 5.07
C TYR A 44 -4.99 -5.21 4.74
N VAL A 45 -4.66 -5.97 5.77
CA VAL A 45 -4.13 -7.33 5.67
C VAL A 45 -5.05 -8.25 6.44
N LYS A 46 -5.59 -9.28 5.79
CA LYS A 46 -6.43 -10.28 6.45
C LYS A 46 -5.65 -10.97 7.57
N PRO A 47 -6.26 -11.27 8.74
CA PRO A 47 -5.59 -11.97 9.83
C PRO A 47 -5.02 -13.34 9.44
N THR A 48 -5.63 -13.99 8.45
CA THR A 48 -5.19 -15.29 7.92
C THR A 48 -4.08 -15.20 6.88
N ASN A 49 -3.58 -14.00 6.56
CA ASN A 49 -2.52 -13.84 5.56
C ASN A 49 -1.18 -14.32 6.15
N PRO A 50 -0.57 -15.37 5.58
CA PRO A 50 0.71 -15.88 6.06
C PRO A 50 1.91 -14.98 5.71
N GLY A 51 1.70 -13.91 4.93
CA GLY A 51 2.77 -13.02 4.48
C GLY A 51 3.66 -13.64 3.41
N LEU A 52 3.13 -14.57 2.62
CA LEU A 52 3.88 -15.21 1.53
C LEU A 52 3.79 -14.39 0.25
N CYS A 53 4.90 -14.30 -0.47
CA CYS A 53 4.98 -13.73 -1.81
C CYS A 53 5.96 -14.53 -2.69
N LEU A 54 6.36 -13.98 -3.83
CA LEU A 54 7.36 -14.61 -4.70
C LEU A 54 8.65 -14.89 -3.90
N ASN A 55 9.24 -16.08 -4.03
CA ASN A 55 10.53 -16.34 -3.37
C ASN A 55 11.64 -15.50 -4.04
N GLY A 56 12.31 -14.65 -3.27
CA GLY A 56 13.39 -13.78 -3.75
C GLY A 56 14.66 -14.53 -4.16
N GLU A 57 14.89 -15.74 -3.65
CA GLU A 57 16.05 -16.60 -3.96
C GLU A 57 15.81 -17.53 -5.17
N SER A 58 14.61 -17.52 -5.73
CA SER A 58 14.29 -18.31 -6.93
C SER A 58 15.05 -17.84 -8.18
N ASP A 59 15.20 -18.70 -9.18
CA ASP A 59 15.78 -18.32 -10.49
C ASP A 59 14.83 -17.50 -11.40
N PHE A 60 13.76 -16.91 -10.84
CA PHE A 60 12.86 -16.08 -11.62
C PHE A 60 13.57 -14.83 -12.17
N PRO A 61 13.25 -14.41 -13.41
CA PRO A 61 13.80 -13.19 -13.99
C PRO A 61 13.65 -11.98 -13.06
N HIS A 62 14.71 -11.17 -12.97
CA HIS A 62 14.76 -10.00 -12.09
C HIS A 62 13.57 -9.05 -12.25
N ARG A 63 12.98 -8.95 -13.45
CA ARG A 63 11.76 -8.15 -13.69
C ARG A 63 10.58 -8.56 -12.81
N TYR A 64 10.38 -9.85 -12.54
CA TYR A 64 9.26 -10.31 -11.72
C TYR A 64 9.51 -10.03 -10.23
N LYS A 65 10.75 -10.20 -9.78
CA LYS A 65 11.19 -9.83 -8.43
C LYS A 65 11.01 -8.33 -8.18
N ALA A 66 11.47 -7.49 -9.11
CA ALA A 66 11.29 -6.05 -9.05
C ALA A 66 9.81 -5.63 -9.08
N SER A 67 8.99 -6.28 -9.91
CA SER A 67 7.55 -6.05 -9.94
C SER A 67 6.86 -6.42 -8.63
N THR A 68 7.30 -7.50 -7.98
CA THR A 68 6.78 -7.93 -6.67
C THR A 68 7.06 -6.87 -5.62
N ILE A 69 8.32 -6.45 -5.48
CA ILE A 69 8.70 -5.34 -4.57
C ILE A 69 7.86 -4.10 -4.88
N GLY A 70 7.79 -3.75 -6.17
CA GLY A 70 7.06 -2.55 -6.58
C GLY A 70 5.56 -2.59 -6.32
N ALA A 71 4.94 -3.77 -6.33
CA ALA A 71 3.53 -3.93 -5.98
C ALA A 71 3.28 -3.54 -4.52
N TYR A 72 4.11 -4.00 -3.58
CA TYR A 72 4.01 -3.63 -2.16
C TYR A 72 4.21 -2.13 -1.95
N ILE A 73 5.26 -1.55 -2.55
CA ILE A 73 5.57 -0.13 -2.36
C ILE A 73 4.47 0.76 -2.97
N ARG A 74 4.01 0.46 -4.19
CA ARG A 74 2.91 1.22 -4.81
C ARG A 74 1.63 1.10 -3.99
N ARG A 75 1.32 -0.09 -3.46
CA ARG A 75 0.16 -0.30 -2.59
C ARG A 75 0.21 0.58 -1.35
N ALA A 76 1.38 0.68 -0.70
CA ALA A 76 1.57 1.58 0.45
C ALA A 76 1.28 3.03 0.06
N LEU A 77 1.81 3.49 -1.08
CA LEU A 77 1.64 4.85 -1.59
C LEU A 77 0.18 5.17 -1.97
N THR A 78 -0.54 4.22 -2.56
CA THR A 78 -1.92 4.44 -3.03
C THR A 78 -2.98 4.30 -1.95
N HIS A 79 -2.72 3.55 -0.88
CA HIS A 79 -3.76 3.16 0.10
C HIS A 79 -3.61 3.83 1.47
N CYS A 80 -2.44 4.37 1.79
CA CYS A 80 -2.23 5.10 3.03
C CYS A 80 -2.54 6.59 2.85
N SER A 81 -3.33 7.16 3.77
CA SER A 81 -3.73 8.57 3.70
C SER A 81 -2.66 9.56 4.16
N THR A 82 -1.72 9.11 5.00
CA THR A 82 -0.66 9.96 5.57
C THR A 82 0.72 9.37 5.33
N TRP A 83 1.74 10.24 5.30
CA TRP A 83 3.11 9.81 5.04
C TRP A 83 3.69 8.93 6.15
N GLN A 84 3.25 9.14 7.39
CA GLN A 84 3.57 8.29 8.52
C GLN A 84 3.03 6.87 8.32
N LEU A 85 1.80 6.73 7.80
CA LEU A 85 1.20 5.44 7.50
C LEU A 85 1.87 4.77 6.30
N VAL A 86 2.26 5.54 5.27
CA VAL A 86 3.06 5.02 4.15
C VAL A 86 4.38 4.45 4.66
N HIS A 87 5.12 5.20 5.48
CA HIS A 87 6.41 4.77 6.00
C HIS A 87 6.29 3.45 6.78
N LYS A 88 5.34 3.39 7.72
CA LYS A 88 5.06 2.17 8.49
C LYS A 88 4.68 0.98 7.61
N GLU A 89 3.92 1.21 6.54
CA GLU A 89 3.52 0.15 5.62
C GLU A 89 4.67 -0.33 4.74
N ILE A 90 5.61 0.55 4.39
CA ILE A 90 6.84 0.19 3.67
C ILE A 90 7.77 -0.62 4.56
N GLU A 91 7.93 -0.26 5.83
CA GLU A 91 8.69 -1.06 6.79
C GLU A 91 8.10 -2.47 6.93
N ARG A 92 6.78 -2.56 7.12
CA ARG A 92 6.07 -3.85 7.18
C ARG A 92 6.26 -4.66 5.90
N SER A 93 6.12 -4.02 4.74
CA SER A 93 6.29 -4.68 3.44
C SER A 93 7.73 -5.14 3.20
N THR A 94 8.70 -4.35 3.66
CA THR A 94 10.13 -4.69 3.59
C THR A 94 10.40 -5.94 4.41
N GLN A 95 9.85 -6.04 5.62
CA GLN A 95 9.98 -7.24 6.43
C GLN A 95 9.34 -8.47 5.79
N VAL A 96 8.16 -8.32 5.18
CA VAL A 96 7.53 -9.41 4.41
C VAL A 96 8.45 -9.86 3.28
N LEU A 97 9.05 -8.95 2.52
CA LEU A 97 9.95 -9.28 1.41
C LEU A 97 11.24 -9.95 1.90
N ILE A 98 11.87 -9.46 2.97
CA ILE A 98 13.05 -10.09 3.57
C ILE A 98 12.74 -11.52 4.00
N ASN A 99 11.59 -11.74 4.66
CA ASN A 99 11.15 -13.06 5.09
C ASN A 99 10.90 -14.03 3.91
N ASN A 100 10.64 -13.50 2.70
CA ASN A 100 10.48 -14.29 1.48
C ASN A 100 11.78 -14.40 0.67
N GLY A 101 12.94 -14.03 1.23
CA GLY A 101 14.25 -14.21 0.61
C GLY A 101 14.63 -13.12 -0.39
N PHE A 102 14.07 -11.91 -0.27
CA PHE A 102 14.56 -10.77 -1.06
C PHE A 102 15.73 -10.07 -0.36
N SER A 103 16.74 -9.65 -1.13
CA SER A 103 17.84 -8.87 -0.59
C SER A 103 17.41 -7.45 -0.21
N GLU A 104 17.86 -6.96 0.94
CA GLU A 104 17.60 -5.56 1.37
C GLU A 104 18.09 -4.54 0.34
N ARG A 105 19.20 -4.83 -0.33
CA ARG A 105 19.77 -3.98 -1.38
C ARG A 105 18.77 -3.81 -2.54
N ASP A 106 18.15 -4.89 -2.99
CA ASP A 106 17.18 -4.85 -4.09
C ASP A 106 15.90 -4.13 -3.68
N ILE A 107 15.42 -4.40 -2.46
CA ILE A 107 14.25 -3.72 -1.89
C ILE A 107 14.51 -2.21 -1.85
N ASN A 108 15.59 -1.77 -1.19
CA ASN A 108 15.93 -0.36 -1.05
C ASN A 108 16.10 0.34 -2.40
N ARG A 109 16.77 -0.32 -3.36
CA ARG A 109 16.96 0.20 -4.71
C ARG A 109 15.62 0.40 -5.45
N GLN A 110 14.72 -0.59 -5.40
CA GLN A 110 13.41 -0.46 -6.05
C GLN A 110 12.51 0.54 -5.33
N THR A 111 12.50 0.55 -4.00
CA THR A 111 11.74 1.52 -3.20
C THR A 111 12.16 2.94 -3.54
N LYS A 112 13.46 3.24 -3.57
CA LYS A 112 13.99 4.55 -3.95
C LYS A 112 13.55 4.96 -5.35
N LYS A 113 13.70 4.06 -6.33
CA LYS A 113 13.26 4.30 -7.72
C LYS A 113 11.77 4.64 -7.82
N ILE A 114 10.92 3.92 -7.08
CA ILE A 114 9.47 4.16 -7.09
C ILE A 114 9.14 5.48 -6.39
N MET A 115 9.78 5.79 -5.28
CA MET A 115 9.60 7.05 -4.55
C MET A 115 9.98 8.26 -5.41
N GLU A 116 11.11 8.21 -6.10
CA GLU A 116 11.55 9.26 -7.01
C GLU A 116 10.54 9.48 -8.14
N SER A 117 10.02 8.38 -8.72
CA SER A 117 9.00 8.43 -9.76
C SER A 117 7.64 8.95 -9.24
N TRP A 118 7.28 8.62 -8.00
CA TRP A 118 6.04 9.06 -7.38
C TRP A 118 6.05 10.56 -7.08
N CYS A 119 7.17 11.09 -6.60
CA CYS A 119 7.32 12.52 -6.31
C CYS A 119 7.52 13.36 -7.57
N ASN A 120 8.04 12.78 -8.65
CA ASN A 120 8.29 13.48 -9.91
C ASN A 120 7.67 12.73 -11.11
N PRO A 121 6.35 12.88 -11.35
CA PRO A 121 5.65 12.17 -12.42
C PRO A 121 6.13 12.57 -13.83
N ASN A 122 6.63 13.79 -14.00
CA ASN A 122 7.04 14.35 -15.30
C ASN A 122 8.29 13.69 -15.92
N ALA A 123 9.04 12.88 -15.15
CA ALA A 123 10.24 12.20 -15.64
C ALA A 123 9.98 10.84 -16.32
N THR A 124 8.74 10.31 -16.25
CA THR A 124 8.45 8.90 -16.64
C THR A 124 7.69 8.76 -17.96
N GLU A 125 7.35 9.85 -18.65
CA GLU A 125 6.75 9.81 -19.99
C GLU A 125 7.77 9.38 -21.05
N LYS A 126 8.05 8.08 -21.10
CA LYS A 126 8.60 7.46 -22.31
C LYS A 126 7.43 7.10 -23.20
N SER A 127 7.25 7.86 -24.27
CA SER A 127 6.32 7.55 -25.36
C SER A 127 6.59 6.13 -25.84
N GLN A 128 5.71 5.19 -25.48
CA GLN A 128 5.72 3.85 -26.06
C GLN A 128 4.69 3.87 -27.18
N ASP A 129 5.15 3.81 -28.43
CA ASP A 129 4.29 3.49 -29.56
C ASP A 129 3.69 2.11 -29.31
N ILE A 130 2.44 2.09 -28.85
CA ILE A 130 1.67 0.86 -28.67
C ILE A 130 1.34 0.36 -30.08
N THR A 131 2.17 -0.53 -30.61
CA THR A 131 1.82 -1.29 -31.81
C THR A 131 0.72 -2.28 -31.42
N ILE A 132 -0.53 -1.93 -31.69
CA ILE A 132 -1.67 -2.82 -31.48
C ILE A 132 -1.56 -3.95 -32.51
N PHE A 133 -1.15 -5.14 -32.06
CA PHE A 133 -1.20 -6.34 -32.88
C PHE A 133 -2.66 -6.80 -32.97
N THR A 134 -3.39 -6.20 -33.90
CA THR A 134 -4.65 -6.79 -34.36
C THR A 134 -4.29 -8.09 -35.10
N GLY A 135 -4.91 -9.22 -34.71
CA GLY A 135 -4.70 -10.51 -35.39
C GLY A 135 -4.93 -10.39 -36.91
N PRO A 136 -4.54 -11.38 -37.73
CA PRO A 136 -4.46 -11.24 -39.19
C PRO A 136 -5.81 -10.83 -39.79
N SER A 137 -6.02 -9.53 -39.91
CA SER A 137 -7.13 -8.94 -40.64
C SER A 137 -6.74 -8.91 -42.10
N SER A 138 -7.64 -9.39 -42.94
CA SER A 138 -7.61 -9.47 -44.40
C SER A 138 -6.91 -8.28 -45.10
N PRO A 139 -6.39 -8.48 -46.33
CA PRO A 139 -5.59 -7.49 -47.03
C PRO A 139 -6.31 -6.14 -47.15
N GLN A 140 -5.70 -5.08 -46.60
CA GLN A 140 -6.17 -3.72 -46.82
C GLN A 140 -5.88 -3.33 -48.29
N THR A 141 -6.93 -3.25 -49.11
CA THR A 141 -6.85 -2.63 -50.43
C THR A 141 -6.59 -1.13 -50.28
N THR A 142 -5.47 -0.65 -50.80
CA THR A 142 -5.17 0.77 -50.93
C THR A 142 -6.03 1.38 -52.04
N ARG A 143 -7.03 2.20 -51.70
CA ARG A 143 -7.65 3.11 -52.68
C ARG A 143 -6.75 4.34 -52.83
N LYS A 144 -6.03 4.42 -53.95
CA LYS A 144 -5.42 5.67 -54.42
C LYS A 144 -6.54 6.68 -54.69
N LYS A 145 -6.48 7.83 -54.04
CA LYS A 145 -7.35 8.97 -54.31
C LYS A 145 -6.76 9.70 -55.53
N THR A 146 -7.47 9.64 -56.65
CA THR A 146 -7.27 10.54 -57.80
C THR A 146 -8.09 11.79 -57.57
#